data_AF-A0A9W7L0E8-F1
#
_entry.id   AF-A0A9W7L0E8-F1
#
_cell.length_a   1.000
_cell.length_b   1.000
_cell.length_c   1.000
_cell.angle_alpha   90.00
_cell.angle_beta   90.00
_cell.angle_gamma   90.00
#
_symmetry.space_group_name_H-M   'P 1'
#
loop_
_entity.id
_entity.type
_entity.pdbx_description
1 polymer ?
#
loop_
_entity_poly.entity_id
_entity_poly.type
_entity_poly.pdbx_seq_one_letter_code
_entity_poly.pdbx_strand_id
1 'polypeptide(L)'
;MKVLGEDHRQTLMSLHILGVAYEVLNNHEKAFEYYERALKGHETLLGKNYPSTLASVVNMANIYDDLDDYGKAEELYQRALEGYEAQLGKEHSSTKDCAWNLMGYLEKSGDGKRLAKLKKAYPHVDEDIDDEEESEEDESDGEEEGDN
;
A
#
# COMPACT_ATOMS: atom_id res chain seq x y z
N MET A 1 -38.29 -2.04 -6.11
CA MET A 1 -37.08 -2.07 -5.27
C MET A 1 -35.98 -2.69 -6.12
N LYS A 2 -35.01 -1.89 -6.59
CA LYS A 2 -33.87 -2.40 -7.35
C LYS A 2 -32.91 -2.96 -6.31
N VAL A 3 -32.95 -4.28 -6.11
CA VAL A 3 -31.99 -4.99 -5.26
C VAL A 3 -30.60 -4.68 -5.82
N LEU A 4 -29.77 -4.00 -5.03
CA LEU A 4 -28.41 -3.68 -5.42
C LEU A 4 -27.67 -5.02 -5.51
N GLY A 5 -27.31 -5.43 -6.73
CA GLY A 5 -26.60 -6.68 -6.95
C GLY A 5 -25.21 -6.66 -6.31
N GLU A 6 -24.58 -7.84 -6.24
CA GLU A 6 -23.22 -8.03 -5.71
C GLU A 6 -22.18 -7.15 -6.43
N ASP A 7 -22.45 -6.78 -7.69
CA ASP A 7 -21.58 -5.93 -8.53
C ASP A 7 -21.89 -4.42 -8.42
N HIS A 8 -22.78 -4.00 -7.53
CA HIS A 8 -23.07 -2.57 -7.39
C HIS A 8 -21.90 -1.83 -6.73
N ARG A 9 -21.44 -0.71 -7.33
CA ARG A 9 -20.29 0.09 -6.85
C ARG A 9 -20.29 0.35 -5.34
N GLN A 10 -21.45 0.67 -4.78
CA GLN A 10 -21.57 0.91 -3.32
C GLN A 10 -21.38 -0.37 -2.50
N THR A 11 -21.85 -1.53 -2.98
CA THR A 11 -21.62 -2.82 -2.33
C THR A 11 -20.13 -3.16 -2.32
N LEU A 12 -19.43 -2.93 -3.43
CA LEU A 12 -17.99 -3.18 -3.52
C LEU A 12 -17.17 -2.26 -2.61
N MET A 13 -17.58 -1.00 -2.49
CA MET A 13 -17.00 -0.06 -1.51
C MET A 13 -17.24 -0.53 -0.07
N SER A 14 -18.43 -1.04 0.25
CA SER A 14 -18.71 -1.60 1.57
C SER A 14 -17.87 -2.85 1.86
N LEU A 15 -17.66 -3.73 0.88
CA LEU A 15 -16.77 -4.90 1.03
C LEU A 15 -15.33 -4.46 1.29
N HIS A 16 -14.83 -3.47 0.55
CA HIS A 16 -13.49 -2.90 0.80
C HIS A 16 -13.36 -2.34 2.22
N ILE A 17 -14.35 -1.58 2.70
CA ILE A 17 -14.36 -1.04 4.07
C ILE A 17 -14.38 -2.15 5.11
N LEU A 18 -15.11 -3.25 4.86
CA LEU A 18 -15.10 -4.42 5.74
C LEU A 18 -13.70 -5.07 5.78
N GLY A 19 -13.00 -5.15 4.64
CA GLY A 19 -11.61 -5.61 4.58
C GLY A 19 -10.71 -4.80 5.50
N VAL A 20 -10.73 -3.46 5.35
CA VAL A 20 -9.95 -2.53 6.20
C VAL A 20 -10.28 -2.71 7.68
N ALA A 21 -11.57 -2.82 8.01
CA ALA A 21 -11.99 -3.01 9.40
C ALA A 21 -11.47 -4.32 10.01
N TYR A 22 -11.34 -5.39 9.23
CA TYR A 22 -10.77 -6.66 9.70
C TYR A 22 -9.25 -6.64 9.79
N GLU A 23 -8.54 -5.86 8.96
CA GLU A 23 -7.09 -5.62 9.14
C GLU A 23 -6.81 -4.91 10.46
N VAL A 24 -7.58 -3.88 10.81
CA VAL A 24 -7.45 -3.19 12.11
C VAL A 24 -7.68 -4.14 13.29
N LEU A 25 -8.44 -5.22 13.08
CA LEU A 25 -8.67 -6.27 14.07
C LEU A 25 -7.65 -7.42 14.01
N ASN A 26 -6.60 -7.31 13.20
CA ASN A 26 -5.61 -8.36 12.92
C ASN A 26 -6.25 -9.67 12.45
N ASN A 27 -7.40 -9.61 11.78
CA ASN A 27 -8.08 -10.76 11.21
C ASN A 27 -7.81 -10.81 9.70
N HIS A 28 -6.58 -11.17 9.35
CA HIS A 28 -6.10 -11.21 7.97
C HIS A 28 -6.92 -12.18 7.10
N GLU A 29 -7.40 -13.31 7.63
CA GLU A 29 -8.24 -14.26 6.89
C GLU A 29 -9.54 -13.61 6.39
N LYS A 30 -10.27 -12.93 7.29
CA LYS A 30 -11.50 -12.22 6.90
C LYS A 30 -11.20 -11.02 6.02
N ALA A 31 -10.15 -10.26 6.32
CA ALA A 31 -9.76 -9.14 5.48
C ALA A 31 -9.51 -9.58 4.03
N PHE A 32 -8.79 -10.69 3.86
CA PHE A 32 -8.51 -11.29 2.57
C PHE A 32 -9.80 -11.70 1.83
N GLU A 33 -10.74 -12.38 2.49
CA GLU A 33 -12.03 -12.76 1.89
C GLU A 33 -12.78 -11.54 1.33
N TYR A 34 -12.83 -10.44 2.10
CA TYR A 34 -13.53 -9.23 1.68
C TYR A 34 -12.81 -8.51 0.54
N TYR A 35 -11.49 -8.42 0.58
CA TYR A 35 -10.71 -7.83 -0.52
C TYR A 35 -10.78 -8.65 -1.79
N GLU A 36 -10.75 -9.98 -1.73
CA GLU A 36 -10.90 -10.85 -2.90
C GLU A 36 -12.28 -10.65 -3.56
N ARG A 37 -13.34 -10.59 -2.74
CA ARG A 37 -14.70 -10.32 -3.24
C ARG A 37 -14.82 -8.92 -3.86
N ALA A 38 -14.25 -7.90 -3.21
CA ALA A 38 -14.22 -6.54 -3.74
C ALA A 38 -13.43 -6.47 -5.06
N LEU A 39 -12.28 -7.12 -5.13
CA LEU A 39 -11.43 -7.20 -6.31
C LEU A 39 -12.19 -7.82 -7.49
N LYS A 40 -12.81 -8.98 -7.30
CA LYS A 40 -13.57 -9.66 -8.35
C LYS A 40 -14.71 -8.80 -8.90
N GLY A 41 -15.43 -8.10 -8.03
CA GLY A 41 -16.49 -7.18 -8.44
C GLY A 41 -15.94 -5.94 -9.17
N HIS A 42 -14.84 -5.37 -8.67
CA HIS A 42 -14.19 -4.21 -9.30
C HIS A 42 -13.61 -4.57 -10.69
N GLU A 43 -12.99 -5.74 -10.85
CA GLU A 43 -12.51 -6.23 -12.14
C GLU A 43 -13.66 -6.39 -13.15
N THR A 44 -14.81 -6.89 -12.70
CA THR A 44 -15.99 -7.11 -13.54
C THR A 44 -16.64 -5.79 -13.95
N LEU A 45 -16.76 -4.84 -13.01
CA LEU A 45 -17.50 -3.59 -13.21
C LEU A 45 -16.66 -2.50 -13.88
N LEU A 46 -15.39 -2.38 -13.50
CA LEU A 46 -14.52 -1.23 -13.82
C LEU A 46 -13.31 -1.63 -14.68
N GLY A 47 -12.97 -2.93 -14.68
CA GLY A 47 -11.79 -3.44 -15.35
C GLY A 47 -10.58 -3.58 -14.41
N LYS A 48 -9.60 -4.36 -14.87
CA LYS A 48 -8.45 -4.82 -14.06
C LYS A 48 -7.50 -3.71 -13.61
N ASN A 49 -7.42 -2.64 -14.39
CA ASN A 49 -6.47 -1.55 -14.18
C ASN A 49 -7.14 -0.30 -13.59
N TYR A 50 -8.43 -0.34 -13.26
CA TYR A 50 -9.10 0.83 -12.70
C TYR A 50 -8.57 1.12 -11.29
N PRO A 51 -8.38 2.39 -10.88
CA PRO A 51 -7.74 2.72 -9.60
C PRO A 51 -8.34 2.03 -8.37
N SER A 52 -9.66 1.89 -8.27
CA SER A 52 -10.27 1.18 -7.13
C SER A 52 -10.07 -0.35 -7.17
N THR A 53 -9.90 -0.93 -8.35
CA THR A 53 -9.49 -2.32 -8.52
C THR A 53 -8.06 -2.50 -8.00
N LEU A 54 -7.16 -1.61 -8.41
CA LEU A 54 -5.75 -1.62 -8.01
C LEU A 54 -5.57 -1.36 -6.51
N ALA A 55 -6.41 -0.52 -5.90
CA ALA A 55 -6.41 -0.33 -4.44
C ALA A 55 -6.73 -1.63 -3.69
N SER A 56 -7.64 -2.45 -4.25
CA SER A 56 -7.93 -3.79 -3.68
C SER A 56 -6.73 -4.73 -3.81
N VAL A 57 -5.97 -4.64 -4.91
CA VAL A 57 -4.73 -5.40 -5.13
C VAL A 57 -3.65 -4.99 -4.12
N VAL A 58 -3.45 -3.69 -3.88
CA VAL A 58 -2.48 -3.18 -2.90
C VAL A 58 -2.81 -3.66 -1.50
N ASN A 59 -4.07 -3.58 -1.06
CA ASN A 59 -4.42 -4.05 0.28
C ASN A 59 -4.20 -5.56 0.45
N MET A 60 -4.42 -6.36 -0.60
CA MET A 60 -4.04 -7.78 -0.57
C MET A 60 -2.52 -7.99 -0.51
N ALA A 61 -1.73 -7.11 -1.12
CA ALA A 61 -0.27 -7.13 -1.01
C ALA A 61 0.19 -6.85 0.43
N ASN A 62 -0.41 -5.86 1.09
CA ASN A 62 -0.15 -5.55 2.51
C ASN A 62 -0.43 -6.75 3.41
N ILE A 63 -1.56 -7.44 3.22
CA ILE A 63 -1.86 -8.66 3.98
C ILE A 63 -0.79 -9.73 3.77
N TYR A 64 -0.30 -9.92 2.54
CA TYR A 64 0.79 -10.88 2.31
C TYR A 64 2.10 -10.45 2.95
N ASP A 65 2.37 -9.14 3.03
CA ASP A 65 3.52 -8.62 3.77
C ASP A 65 3.41 -8.92 5.27
N ASP A 66 2.25 -8.66 5.87
CA ASP A 66 1.97 -8.97 7.29
C ASP A 66 2.08 -10.46 7.61
N LEU A 67 1.86 -11.32 6.61
CA LEU A 67 1.97 -12.78 6.72
C LEU A 67 3.36 -13.32 6.30
N ASP A 68 4.34 -12.44 6.07
CA ASP A 68 5.70 -12.76 5.60
C ASP A 68 5.75 -13.52 4.25
N ASP A 69 4.69 -13.48 3.45
CA ASP A 69 4.63 -14.03 2.09
C ASP A 69 5.08 -12.97 1.07
N TYR A 70 6.35 -12.56 1.21
CA TYR A 70 6.94 -11.48 0.42
C TYR A 70 6.91 -11.74 -1.10
N GLY A 71 6.91 -13.02 -1.53
CA GLY A 71 6.82 -13.36 -2.95
C GLY A 71 5.48 -12.95 -3.55
N LYS A 72 4.37 -13.22 -2.85
CA LYS A 72 3.04 -12.79 -3.32
C LYS A 72 2.83 -11.29 -3.16
N ALA A 73 3.34 -10.70 -2.08
CA ALA A 73 3.30 -9.25 -1.92
C ALA A 73 3.98 -8.56 -3.11
N GLU A 74 5.20 -9.00 -3.47
CA GLU A 74 5.95 -8.48 -4.61
C GLU A 74 5.16 -8.58 -5.93
N GLU A 75 4.57 -9.75 -6.22
CA GLU A 75 3.76 -9.95 -7.43
C GLU A 75 2.57 -8.98 -7.52
N LEU A 76 1.89 -8.75 -6.40
CA LEU A 76 0.74 -7.86 -6.35
C LEU A 76 1.15 -6.38 -6.43
N TYR A 77 2.23 -5.97 -5.77
CA TYR A 77 2.77 -4.61 -5.92
C TYR A 77 3.24 -4.33 -7.34
N GLN A 78 3.89 -5.30 -8.00
CA GLN A 78 4.28 -5.18 -9.41
C GLN A 78 3.04 -4.99 -10.30
N ARG A 79 1.99 -5.77 -10.08
CA ARG A 79 0.72 -5.62 -10.79
C ARG A 79 0.10 -4.24 -10.55
N ALA A 80 0.08 -3.77 -9.30
CA ALA A 80 -0.49 -2.47 -8.94
C ALA A 80 0.29 -1.31 -9.58
N LEU A 81 1.63 -1.38 -9.53
CA LEU A 81 2.53 -0.42 -10.15
C LEU A 81 2.24 -0.25 -11.65
N GLU A 82 2.18 -1.35 -12.40
CA GLU A 82 1.91 -1.32 -13.84
C GLU A 82 0.52 -0.72 -14.15
N GLY A 83 -0.48 -1.07 -13.33
CA GLY A 83 -1.83 -0.55 -13.48
C GLY A 83 -1.92 0.95 -13.19
N TYR A 84 -1.33 1.41 -12.09
CA TYR A 84 -1.36 2.82 -11.70
C TYR A 84 -0.52 3.67 -12.62
N GLU A 85 0.65 3.20 -13.05
CA GLU A 85 1.47 3.89 -14.04
C GLU A 85 0.69 4.10 -15.35
N ALA A 86 -0.08 3.09 -15.79
CA ALA A 86 -0.87 3.18 -17.01
C ALA A 86 -2.10 4.11 -16.91
N GLN A 87 -2.71 4.26 -15.73
CA GLN A 87 -3.91 5.09 -15.54
C GLN A 87 -3.63 6.51 -15.05
N LEU A 88 -2.67 6.66 -14.14
CA LEU A 88 -2.42 7.87 -13.37
C LEU A 88 -1.05 8.48 -13.69
N GLY A 89 -0.16 7.71 -14.30
CA GLY A 89 1.22 8.11 -14.59
C GLY A 89 2.16 7.88 -13.41
N LYS A 90 3.46 8.09 -13.69
CA LYS A 90 4.56 7.84 -12.74
C LYS A 90 4.60 8.78 -11.54
N GLU A 91 4.11 10.00 -11.73
CA GLU A 91 4.19 11.04 -10.69
C GLU A 91 3.09 10.93 -9.63
N HIS A 92 2.10 10.06 -9.84
CA HIS A 92 1.01 9.89 -8.90
C HIS A 92 1.49 9.15 -7.65
N SER A 93 1.06 9.62 -6.46
CA SER A 93 1.48 9.06 -5.16
C SER A 93 1.29 7.54 -5.09
N SER A 94 0.10 7.02 -5.43
CA SER A 94 -0.13 5.57 -5.43
C SER A 94 0.80 4.77 -6.36
N THR A 95 1.28 5.37 -7.44
CA THR A 95 2.28 4.73 -8.32
C THR A 95 3.65 4.71 -7.62
N LYS A 96 4.04 5.82 -6.99
CA LYS A 96 5.28 5.94 -6.20
C LYS A 96 5.29 4.99 -5.00
N ASP A 97 4.18 4.89 -4.27
CA ASP A 97 4.03 3.98 -3.12
C ASP A 97 4.22 2.52 -3.54
N CYS A 98 3.66 2.11 -4.68
CA CYS A 98 3.87 0.76 -5.21
C CYS A 98 5.34 0.53 -5.62
N ALA A 99 5.99 1.55 -6.20
CA ALA A 99 7.39 1.47 -6.57
C ALA A 99 8.28 1.33 -5.32
N TRP A 100 8.01 2.10 -4.26
CA TRP A 100 8.73 2.06 -2.99
C TRP A 100 8.68 0.67 -2.35
N ASN A 101 7.46 0.14 -2.15
CA ASN A 101 7.26 -1.20 -1.57
C ASN A 101 8.00 -2.26 -2.40
N LEU A 102 7.89 -2.19 -3.72
CA LEU A 102 8.60 -3.09 -4.62
C LEU A 102 10.12 -2.97 -4.51
N MET A 103 10.69 -1.76 -4.37
CA MET A 103 12.13 -1.59 -4.15
C MET A 103 12.59 -2.32 -2.89
N GLY A 104 11.83 -2.21 -1.78
CA GLY A 104 12.13 -2.91 -0.54
C GLY A 104 12.22 -4.43 -0.70
N TYR A 105 11.30 -5.05 -1.45
CA TYR A 105 11.36 -6.49 -1.73
C TYR A 105 12.52 -6.86 -2.66
N LEU A 106 12.83 -6.04 -3.66
CA LEU A 106 13.95 -6.28 -4.56
C LEU A 106 15.30 -6.17 -3.85
N GLU A 107 15.41 -5.29 -2.85
CA GLU A 107 16.57 -5.20 -1.96
C GLU A 107 16.72 -6.46 -1.11
N LYS A 108 15.64 -6.92 -0.46
CA LYS A 108 15.64 -8.15 0.35
C LYS A 108 15.93 -9.41 -0.48
N SER A 109 15.41 -9.49 -1.71
CA SER A 109 15.61 -10.64 -2.61
C SER A 109 16.96 -10.64 -3.34
N GLY A 110 17.65 -9.50 -3.36
CA GLY A 110 18.94 -9.34 -4.05
C GLY A 110 18.82 -9.16 -5.57
N ASP A 111 17.64 -8.86 -6.12
CA ASP A 111 17.48 -8.55 -7.56
C ASP A 111 17.91 -7.11 -7.87
N GLY A 112 19.22 -6.90 -7.83
CA GLY A 112 19.84 -5.60 -8.10
C GLY A 112 19.56 -5.06 -9.50
N LYS A 113 19.24 -5.92 -10.47
CA LYS A 113 18.96 -5.49 -11.85
C LYS A 113 17.59 -4.83 -11.95
N ARG A 114 16.55 -5.45 -11.37
CA ARG A 114 15.21 -4.85 -11.32
C ARG A 114 15.21 -3.61 -10.43
N LEU A 115 15.89 -3.67 -9.28
CA LEU A 115 16.04 -2.54 -8.38
C LEU A 115 16.65 -1.32 -9.08
N ALA A 116 17.79 -1.50 -9.77
CA ALA A 116 18.44 -0.39 -10.48
C ALA A 116 17.55 0.21 -11.60
N LYS A 117 16.77 -0.63 -12.28
CA LYS A 117 15.80 -0.16 -13.28
C LYS A 117 14.69 0.67 -12.62
N LEU A 118 14.20 0.22 -11.47
CA LEU A 118 13.12 0.88 -10.74
C LEU A 118 13.59 2.20 -10.13
N LYS A 119 14.74 2.24 -9.46
CA LYS A 119 15.37 3.47 -8.94
C LYS A 119 15.62 4.51 -10.04
N LYS A 120 15.99 4.07 -11.25
CA LYS A 120 16.11 4.97 -12.40
C LYS A 120 14.77 5.51 -12.90
N ALA A 121 13.71 4.69 -12.83
CA ALA A 121 12.37 5.07 -13.29
C ALA A 121 11.62 5.97 -12.31
N TYR A 122 11.95 5.86 -11.02
CA TYR A 122 11.32 6.55 -9.90
C TYR A 122 12.40 7.17 -9.00
N PRO A 123 13.14 8.19 -9.49
CA PRO A 123 14.09 8.91 -8.64
C PRO A 123 13.31 9.64 -7.53
N HIS A 124 13.87 9.69 -6.32
CA HIS A 124 13.31 10.36 -5.12
C HIS A 124 12.17 9.66 -4.38
N VAL A 125 11.77 8.45 -4.77
CA VAL A 125 10.77 7.69 -3.99
C VAL A 125 11.26 7.31 -2.58
N ASP A 126 12.57 7.29 -2.37
CA ASP A 126 13.19 7.05 -1.06
C ASP A 126 13.23 8.31 -0.17
N GLU A 127 12.93 9.52 -0.69
CA GLU A 127 13.14 10.82 0.00
C GLU A 127 11.84 11.46 0.54
N ASP A 128 10.67 10.98 0.13
CA ASP A 128 9.36 11.63 0.40
C ASP A 128 8.55 10.96 1.54
N ILE A 129 9.10 9.96 2.23
CA ILE A 129 8.48 9.38 3.43
C ILE A 129 9.12 10.09 4.62
N ASP A 130 8.31 10.81 5.40
CA ASP A 130 8.72 11.51 6.61
C ASP A 130 9.66 10.63 7.45
N ASP A 131 10.97 10.86 7.31
CA ASP A 131 11.88 10.82 8.45
C ASP A 131 11.33 11.90 9.40
N GLU A 132 10.33 11.53 10.21
CA GLU A 132 10.11 12.21 11.48
C GLU A 132 11.41 12.01 12.25
N GLU A 133 12.36 12.94 12.00
CA GLU A 133 13.58 13.09 12.77
C GLU A 133 13.16 13.05 14.23
N GLU A 134 13.68 12.04 14.91
CA GLU A 134 13.71 11.88 16.35
C GLU A 134 14.11 13.23 16.94
N SER A 135 13.11 14.03 17.35
CA SER A 135 13.37 15.29 18.03
C SER A 135 13.94 14.92 19.38
N GLU A 136 15.28 14.86 19.47
CA GLU A 136 15.99 14.86 20.73
C GLU A 136 15.54 16.13 21.47
N GLU A 137 14.60 15.98 22.40
CA GLU A 137 14.30 17.00 23.40
C GLU A 137 15.57 17.14 24.26
N ASP A 138 16.39 18.12 23.88
CA ASP A 138 17.49 18.63 24.67
C ASP A 138 16.89 19.24 25.94
N GLU A 139 16.69 18.41 26.98
CA GLU A 139 16.44 18.88 28.35
C GLU A 139 17.71 19.56 28.86
N SER A 140 17.92 20.79 28.39
CA SER A 140 18.74 21.79 29.04
C SER A 140 18.05 22.22 30.34
N ASP A 141 18.16 21.39 31.38
CA ASP A 141 17.89 21.81 32.76
C ASP A 141 19.07 22.68 33.26
N GLY A 142 19.04 23.93 32.82
CA GLY A 142 19.78 25.03 33.41
C GLY A 142 18.79 25.98 34.05
N GLU A 143 18.83 26.08 35.37
CA GLU A 143 18.67 27.31 36.17
C GLU A 143 18.86 26.91 37.65
N GLU A 144 20.06 27.11 38.20
CA GLU A 144 20.54 28.32 38.88
C GLU A 144 20.04 28.50 40.34
N GLU A 145 21.04 28.46 41.20
CA GLU A 145 21.26 29.27 42.40
C GLU A 145 20.54 28.99 43.72
N GLY A 146 21.38 28.94 44.76
CA GLY A 146 21.01 29.02 46.16
C GLY A 146 22.22 29.08 47.09
N ASP A 147 23.20 29.94 46.80
CA ASP A 147 24.19 30.39 47.79
C ASP A 147 23.52 31.43 48.72
N ASN A 148 23.30 31.07 50.01
CA ASN A 148 23.62 31.88 51.21
C ASN A 148 23.26 31.14 52.51
#